data_AF-A0A0L0UR90-F1
#
_entry.id   AF-A0A0L0UR90-F1
#
_cell.length_a   1.000
_cell.length_b   1.000
_cell.length_c   1.000
_cell.angle_alpha   90.00
_cell.angle_beta   90.00
_cell.angle_gamma   90.00
#
_symmetry.space_group_name_H-M   'P 1'
#
loop_
_entity.id
_entity.type
_entity.pdbx_description
1 polymer ?
#
loop_
_entity_poly.entity_id
_entity_poly.type
_entity_poly.pdbx_seq_one_letter_code
_entity_poly.pdbx_strand_id
1 'polypeptide(L)'
;YYSMTMIDNLIKKTEGKKLGILYDIGCNIEKGIIRRNQFPQERGSNLLKFGTSVFHAYVHEWSCQLRYNPRLNDGWGMSDGEGMERIWAFLSPIISQLRYSTKNHRLVALNLRSLHHNELGKINGAISVRFLSDRGKHIEKVMREAQATLRELEARSGHQYNYFKTQWGRQREMQLSIIETSSEKETRERVEELVQLEDRIQEAQ
;
A
#
# COMPACT_ATOMS: atom_id res chain seq x y z
N TYR A 1 19.79 -3.55 -6.48
CA TYR A 1 20.74 -4.11 -5.52
C TYR A 1 20.40 -3.64 -4.10
N TYR A 2 20.28 -2.33 -3.87
CA TYR A 2 19.99 -1.75 -2.54
C TYR A 2 18.73 -2.29 -1.84
N SER A 3 17.57 -2.26 -2.51
CA SER A 3 16.29 -2.74 -1.93
C SER A 3 16.35 -4.21 -1.49
N MET A 4 16.96 -5.08 -2.30
CA MET A 4 17.11 -6.51 -1.99
C MET A 4 18.00 -6.75 -0.76
N THR A 5 19.11 -6.01 -0.64
CA THR A 5 19.99 -6.09 0.54
C THR A 5 19.27 -5.63 1.81
N MET A 6 18.45 -4.57 1.73
CA MET A 6 17.64 -4.12 2.86
C MET A 6 16.63 -5.19 3.28
N ILE A 7 15.93 -5.79 2.32
CA ILE A 7 14.95 -6.85 2.58
C ILE A 7 15.63 -8.06 3.25
N ASP A 8 16.76 -8.52 2.71
CA ASP A 8 17.55 -9.61 3.30
C ASP A 8 17.98 -9.31 4.74
N ASN A 9 18.46 -8.09 5.00
CA ASN A 9 18.83 -7.68 6.35
C ASN A 9 17.61 -7.60 7.30
N LEU A 10 16.47 -7.12 6.83
CA LEU A 10 15.23 -7.08 7.61
C LEU A 10 14.76 -8.49 7.97
N ILE A 11 14.71 -9.40 7.00
CA ILE A 11 14.36 -10.81 7.21
C ILE A 11 15.21 -11.42 8.33
N LYS A 12 16.54 -11.27 8.21
CA LYS A 12 17.51 -11.77 9.21
C LYS A 12 17.30 -11.18 10.60
N LYS A 13 16.91 -9.90 10.68
CA LYS A 13 16.71 -9.19 11.96
C LYS A 13 15.38 -9.50 12.63
N THR A 14 14.37 -9.93 11.87
CA THR A 14 13.01 -10.12 12.39
C THR A 14 12.62 -11.56 12.64
N GLU A 15 13.46 -12.52 12.25
CA GLU A 15 13.39 -13.95 12.60
C GLU A 15 11.96 -14.53 12.65
N GLY A 16 11.42 -14.90 11.48
CA GLY A 16 10.13 -15.60 11.39
C GLY A 16 8.88 -14.71 11.53
N LYS A 17 9.04 -13.40 11.75
CA LYS A 17 7.91 -12.45 11.72
C LYS A 17 7.49 -12.12 10.29
N LYS A 18 6.20 -11.87 10.11
CA LYS A 18 5.66 -11.36 8.85
C LYS A 18 6.08 -9.90 8.63
N LEU A 19 6.64 -9.63 7.46
CA LEU A 19 7.15 -8.35 7.02
C LEU A 19 6.27 -7.78 5.90
N GLY A 20 5.67 -6.62 6.17
CA GLY A 20 5.02 -5.79 5.16
C GLY A 20 5.99 -4.73 4.64
N ILE A 21 6.19 -4.69 3.32
CA ILE A 21 7.06 -3.72 2.65
C ILE A 21 6.19 -2.83 1.74
N LEU A 22 6.10 -1.55 2.10
CA LEU A 22 5.49 -0.51 1.25
C LEU A 22 6.59 0.21 0.48
N TYR A 23 6.42 0.32 -0.83
CA TYR A 23 7.33 1.04 -1.72
C TYR A 23 6.61 1.46 -2.99
N ASP A 24 6.98 2.58 -3.61
CA ASP A 24 6.30 3.09 -4.80
C ASP A 24 6.19 2.05 -5.92
N ILE A 25 7.23 1.25 -6.10
CA ILE A 25 7.26 0.15 -7.08
C ILE A 25 7.21 -1.23 -6.41
N GLY A 26 6.51 -1.35 -5.27
CA GLY A 26 6.37 -2.60 -4.51
C GLY A 26 5.90 -3.78 -5.36
N CYS A 27 4.98 -3.53 -6.30
CA CYS A 27 4.52 -4.53 -7.27
C CYS A 27 5.64 -5.07 -8.18
N ASN A 28 6.53 -4.20 -8.65
CA ASN A 28 7.66 -4.60 -9.50
C ASN A 28 8.73 -5.34 -8.70
N ILE A 29 8.91 -4.97 -7.43
CA ILE A 29 9.81 -5.68 -6.52
C ILE A 29 9.33 -7.11 -6.31
N GLU A 30 8.06 -7.33 -5.97
CA GLU A 30 7.52 -8.67 -5.76
C GLU A 30 7.63 -9.53 -7.04
N LYS A 31 7.22 -8.99 -8.19
CA LYS A 31 7.39 -9.67 -9.50
C LYS A 31 8.85 -10.07 -9.76
N GLY A 32 9.80 -9.18 -9.44
CA GLY A 32 11.23 -9.44 -9.58
C GLY A 32 11.74 -10.55 -8.66
N ILE A 33 11.30 -10.56 -7.39
CA ILE A 33 11.63 -11.58 -6.40
C ILE A 33 11.14 -12.95 -6.84
N ILE A 34 9.88 -13.02 -7.28
CA ILE A 34 9.27 -14.27 -7.77
C ILE A 34 10.04 -14.78 -8.99
N ARG A 35 10.27 -13.93 -9.99
CA ARG A 35 10.94 -14.31 -11.24
C ARG A 35 12.37 -14.83 -11.02
N ARG A 36 13.07 -14.31 -10.00
CA ARG A 36 14.44 -14.70 -9.67
C ARG A 36 14.52 -15.75 -8.56
N ASN A 37 13.38 -16.28 -8.12
CA ASN A 37 13.26 -17.22 -7.01
C ASN A 37 13.99 -16.78 -5.73
N GLN A 38 13.94 -15.49 -5.40
CA GLN A 38 14.61 -14.95 -4.21
C GLN A 38 13.75 -15.22 -2.96
N PHE A 39 14.36 -15.41 -1.80
CA PHE A 39 13.69 -15.67 -0.52
C PHE A 39 12.63 -16.80 -0.57
N PRO A 40 12.97 -18.00 -1.09
CA PRO A 40 11.98 -19.06 -1.31
C PRO A 40 11.38 -19.59 -0.01
N GLN A 41 12.16 -19.65 1.07
CA GLN A 41 11.67 -20.11 2.38
C GLN A 41 10.68 -19.11 2.97
N GLU A 42 11.03 -17.84 2.99
CA GLU A 42 10.21 -16.77 3.54
C GLU A 42 8.92 -16.57 2.74
N ARG A 43 8.99 -16.70 1.41
CA ARG A 43 7.79 -16.71 0.56
C ARG A 43 6.93 -17.95 0.80
N GLY A 44 7.53 -19.14 0.89
CA GLY A 44 6.81 -20.38 1.16
C GLY A 44 6.08 -20.35 2.51
N SER A 45 6.64 -19.67 3.49
CA SER A 45 6.05 -19.45 4.81
C SER A 45 5.17 -18.19 4.91
N ASN A 46 4.87 -17.51 3.79
CA ASN A 46 4.03 -16.29 3.75
C ASN A 46 4.52 -15.16 4.69
N LEU A 47 5.84 -15.05 4.85
CA LEU A 47 6.48 -14.05 5.71
C LEU A 47 6.67 -12.70 5.01
N LEU A 48 6.61 -12.64 3.68
CA LEU A 48 6.78 -11.40 2.93
C LEU A 48 5.45 -10.95 2.33
N LYS A 49 5.13 -9.67 2.52
CA LYS A 49 4.02 -9.00 1.86
C LYS A 49 4.49 -7.69 1.26
N PHE A 50 4.13 -7.43 0.01
CA PHE A 50 4.47 -6.19 -0.69
C PHE A 50 3.22 -5.35 -0.94
N GLY A 51 3.39 -4.04 -0.91
CA GLY A 51 2.35 -3.07 -1.24
C GLY A 51 2.96 -1.81 -1.84
N THR A 52 2.12 -1.02 -2.50
CA THR A 52 2.48 0.29 -3.02
C THR A 52 1.99 1.36 -2.06
N SER A 53 2.75 2.43 -1.85
CA SER A 53 2.30 3.61 -1.08
C SER A 53 0.93 4.09 -1.59
N VAL A 54 0.06 4.55 -0.68
CA VAL A 54 -1.36 4.79 -0.98
C VAL A 54 -1.55 5.81 -2.11
N PHE A 55 -0.73 6.88 -2.12
CA PHE A 55 -0.79 7.89 -3.16
C PHE A 55 -0.34 7.31 -4.51
N HIS A 56 0.78 6.58 -4.52
CA HIS A 56 1.33 5.98 -5.72
C HIS A 56 0.48 4.83 -6.27
N ALA A 57 -0.29 4.14 -5.44
CA ALA A 57 -1.11 3.02 -5.91
C ALA A 57 -2.10 3.47 -6.99
N TYR A 58 -2.69 4.66 -6.88
CA TYR A 58 -3.67 5.17 -7.84
C TYR A 58 -3.10 5.48 -9.23
N VAL A 59 -1.79 5.71 -9.36
CA VAL A 59 -1.15 5.91 -10.67
C VAL A 59 -0.75 4.60 -11.35
N HIS A 60 -1.01 3.45 -10.71
CA HIS A 60 -0.79 2.13 -11.30
C HIS A 60 -2.07 1.60 -11.96
N GLU A 61 -1.89 0.61 -12.84
CA GLU A 61 -3.00 -0.15 -13.44
C GLU A 61 -3.94 -0.77 -12.38
N TRP A 62 -5.21 -0.99 -12.75
CA TRP A 62 -6.23 -1.47 -11.82
C TRP A 62 -5.89 -2.81 -11.17
N SER A 63 -5.32 -3.76 -11.93
CA SER A 63 -4.87 -5.05 -11.38
C SER A 63 -3.80 -4.88 -10.29
N CYS A 64 -2.89 -3.92 -10.47
CA CYS A 64 -1.89 -3.56 -9.48
C CYS A 64 -2.54 -2.91 -8.25
N GLN A 65 -3.53 -2.03 -8.44
CA GLN A 65 -4.29 -1.46 -7.32
C GLN A 65 -4.97 -2.54 -6.49
N LEU A 66 -5.68 -3.46 -7.12
CA LEU A 66 -6.36 -4.56 -6.43
C LEU A 66 -5.43 -5.46 -5.62
N ARG A 67 -4.20 -5.68 -6.11
CA ARG A 67 -3.20 -6.55 -5.45
C ARG A 67 -2.41 -5.81 -4.36
N TYR A 68 -1.96 -4.59 -4.64
CA TYR A 68 -0.91 -3.91 -3.87
C TYR A 68 -1.36 -2.64 -3.14
N ASN A 69 -2.56 -2.10 -3.40
CA ASN A 69 -3.03 -0.89 -2.69
C ASN A 69 -3.39 -1.21 -1.22
N PRO A 70 -2.76 -0.56 -0.22
CA PRO A 70 -3.01 -0.76 1.21
C PRO A 70 -4.45 -0.49 1.65
N ARG A 71 -5.22 0.25 0.85
CA ARG A 71 -6.64 0.52 1.10
C ARG A 71 -7.57 -0.57 0.58
N LEU A 72 -7.09 -1.46 -0.28
CA LEU A 72 -7.87 -2.53 -0.90
C LEU A 72 -7.45 -3.93 -0.41
N ASN A 73 -6.44 -4.01 0.44
CA ASN A 73 -5.92 -5.26 0.99
C ASN A 73 -5.61 -5.15 2.49
N ASP A 74 -5.64 -6.28 3.18
CA ASP A 74 -5.59 -6.30 4.64
C ASP A 74 -4.17 -6.20 5.22
N GLY A 75 -4.00 -5.79 6.47
CA GLY A 75 -2.74 -5.98 7.21
C GLY A 75 -1.71 -4.85 7.14
N TRP A 76 -2.09 -3.67 6.66
CA TRP A 76 -1.23 -2.47 6.68
C TRP A 76 -1.60 -1.46 7.77
N GLY A 77 -2.70 -1.71 8.49
CA GLY A 77 -3.32 -0.73 9.37
C GLY A 77 -3.69 0.54 8.60
N MET A 78 -3.37 1.70 9.17
CA MET A 78 -3.60 3.01 8.54
C MET A 78 -2.33 3.62 7.94
N SER A 79 -1.32 2.80 7.69
CA SER A 79 -0.07 3.22 7.06
C SER A 79 -0.34 3.68 5.62
N ASP A 80 0.21 4.84 5.26
CA ASP A 80 0.14 5.37 3.90
C ASP A 80 1.35 5.00 3.04
N GLY A 81 2.43 4.52 3.66
CA GLY A 81 3.68 4.19 2.96
C GLY A 81 4.59 5.38 2.71
N GLU A 82 4.18 6.60 3.11
CA GLU A 82 4.87 7.88 2.82
C GLU A 82 5.93 8.26 3.87
N GLY A 83 6.30 7.30 4.73
CA GLY A 83 7.19 7.55 5.86
C GLY A 83 8.59 7.98 5.41
N MET A 84 9.07 7.42 4.31
CA MET A 84 10.40 7.73 3.82
C MET A 84 10.46 9.07 3.13
N GLU A 85 9.44 9.38 2.34
CA GLU A 85 9.24 10.61 1.59
C GLU A 85 9.21 11.81 2.54
N ARG A 86 8.59 11.66 3.72
CA ARG A 86 8.63 12.66 4.80
C ARG A 86 10.04 12.91 5.33
N ILE A 87 10.84 11.85 5.53
CA ILE A 87 12.24 11.98 5.96
C ILE A 87 13.08 12.60 4.84
N TRP A 88 12.88 12.19 3.59
CA TRP A 88 13.55 12.78 2.43
C TRP A 88 13.22 14.27 2.29
N ALA A 89 11.96 14.67 2.47
CA ALA A 89 11.56 16.07 2.48
C ALA A 89 12.29 16.86 3.58
N PHE A 90 12.40 16.31 4.78
CA PHE A 90 13.15 16.91 5.89
C PHE A 90 14.65 17.03 5.62
N LEU A 91 15.24 16.05 4.89
CA LEU A 91 16.64 16.04 4.48
C LEU A 91 16.90 16.88 3.21
N SER A 92 15.87 17.25 2.44
CA SER A 92 16.04 17.95 1.17
C SER A 92 16.87 19.25 1.24
N PRO A 93 16.82 20.07 2.31
CA PRO A 93 17.58 21.33 2.36
C PRO A 93 19.10 21.14 2.31
N ILE A 94 19.62 20.00 2.78
CA ILE A 94 21.07 19.74 2.76
C ILE A 94 21.58 19.23 1.41
N ILE A 95 20.70 18.87 0.47
CA ILE A 95 21.10 18.32 -0.84
C ILE A 95 21.93 19.34 -1.64
N SER A 96 21.49 20.59 -1.71
CA SER A 96 22.20 21.64 -2.46
C SER A 96 23.55 21.98 -1.82
N GLN A 97 23.59 22.09 -0.50
CA GLN A 97 24.79 22.39 0.29
C GLN A 97 25.85 21.30 0.16
N LEU A 98 25.42 20.04 0.12
CA LEU A 98 26.30 18.88 0.06
C LEU A 98 26.71 18.48 -1.37
N ARG A 99 26.24 19.20 -2.39
CA ARG A 99 26.50 18.87 -3.81
C ARG A 99 27.99 18.74 -4.11
N TYR A 100 28.81 19.62 -3.55
CA TYR A 100 30.27 19.65 -3.78
C TYR A 100 31.10 19.04 -2.65
N SER A 101 30.46 18.47 -1.63
CA SER A 101 31.15 17.84 -0.50
C SER A 101 31.68 16.45 -0.85
N THR A 102 32.74 16.01 -0.16
CA THR A 102 33.23 14.63 -0.29
C THR A 102 32.21 13.62 0.27
N LYS A 103 32.31 12.35 -0.15
CA LYS A 103 31.42 11.27 0.32
C LYS A 103 31.31 11.22 1.86
N ASN A 104 32.43 11.33 2.56
CA ASN A 104 32.47 11.26 4.03
C ASN A 104 31.72 12.44 4.67
N HIS A 105 31.91 13.66 4.16
CA HIS A 105 31.16 14.82 4.63
C HIS A 105 29.65 14.67 4.41
N ARG A 106 29.23 14.12 3.26
CA ARG A 106 27.80 13.86 2.99
C ARG A 106 27.21 12.87 4.01
N LEU A 107 27.93 11.78 4.29
CA LEU A 107 27.49 10.76 5.25
C LEU A 107 27.39 11.33 6.69
N VAL A 108 28.39 12.10 7.11
CA VAL A 108 28.38 12.76 8.43
C VAL A 108 27.22 13.76 8.53
N ALA A 109 27.00 14.58 7.51
CA ALA A 109 25.92 15.56 7.51
C ALA A 109 24.53 14.89 7.55
N LEU A 110 24.31 13.83 6.76
CA LEU A 110 23.09 13.03 6.82
C LEU A 110 22.89 12.42 8.22
N ASN A 111 23.92 11.85 8.82
CA ASN A 111 23.85 11.27 10.16
C ASN A 111 23.49 12.33 11.22
N LEU A 112 24.20 13.47 11.23
CA LEU A 112 23.93 14.57 12.17
C LEU A 112 22.50 15.10 12.02
N ARG A 113 22.03 15.28 10.77
CA ARG A 113 20.68 15.77 10.50
C ARG A 113 19.61 14.78 10.93
N SER A 114 19.83 13.48 10.73
CA SER A 114 18.93 12.41 11.20
C SER A 114 18.92 12.28 12.72
N LEU A 115 20.07 12.40 13.38
CA LEU A 115 20.13 12.43 14.85
C LEU A 115 19.36 13.63 15.39
N HIS A 116 19.54 14.81 14.82
CA HIS A 116 18.78 16.00 15.20
C HIS A 116 17.27 15.80 15.01
N HIS A 117 16.83 15.19 13.91
CA HIS A 117 15.42 14.83 13.70
C HIS A 117 14.87 13.96 14.84
N ASN A 118 15.61 12.93 15.22
CA ASN A 118 15.22 12.03 16.30
C ASN A 118 15.16 12.75 17.65
N GLU A 119 16.14 13.60 17.95
CA GLU A 119 16.16 14.41 19.18
C GLU A 119 14.98 15.39 19.25
N LEU A 120 14.65 16.07 18.14
CA LEU A 120 13.45 16.90 18.09
C LEU A 120 12.18 16.09 18.35
N GLY A 121 12.09 14.86 17.84
CA GLY A 121 10.96 13.97 18.11
C GLY A 121 10.83 13.58 19.58
N LYS A 122 11.95 13.43 20.30
CA LYS A 122 12.00 13.13 21.74
C LYS A 122 11.68 14.36 22.60
N ILE A 123 12.33 15.50 22.32
CA ILE A 123 12.15 16.75 23.07
C ILE A 123 10.71 17.25 22.92
N ASN A 124 10.16 17.15 21.72
CA ASN A 124 8.77 17.45 21.45
C ASN A 124 7.84 16.26 21.78
N GLY A 125 8.19 15.44 22.78
CA GLY A 125 7.43 14.25 23.16
C GLY A 125 5.95 14.54 23.41
N ALA A 126 5.61 15.72 23.95
CA ALA A 126 4.22 16.16 24.07
C ALA A 126 3.50 16.32 22.71
N ILE A 127 4.19 16.83 21.69
CA ILE A 127 3.69 16.93 20.31
C ILE A 127 3.56 15.54 19.70
N SER A 128 4.55 14.66 19.90
CA SER A 128 4.53 13.28 19.43
C SER A 128 3.35 12.48 20.03
N VAL A 129 3.11 12.62 21.34
CA VAL A 129 1.97 12.00 22.04
C VAL A 129 0.65 12.58 21.54
N ARG A 130 0.56 13.90 21.38
CA ARG A 130 -0.62 14.55 20.82
C ARG A 130 -0.92 14.04 19.41
N PHE A 131 0.10 13.94 18.56
CA PHE A 131 -0.04 13.42 17.20
C PHE A 131 -0.54 11.97 17.18
N LEU A 132 -0.01 11.11 18.06
CA LEU A 132 -0.51 9.74 18.21
C LEU A 132 -1.95 9.70 18.71
N SER A 133 -2.31 10.56 19.67
CA SER A 133 -3.69 10.69 20.15
C SER A 133 -4.64 11.15 19.05
N ASP A 134 -4.26 12.17 18.29
CA ASP A 134 -5.06 12.69 17.19
C ASP A 134 -5.21 11.66 16.06
N ARG A 135 -4.16 10.89 15.77
CA ARG A 135 -4.27 9.73 14.88
C ARG A 135 -5.23 8.67 15.43
N GLY A 136 -5.16 8.34 16.72
CA GLY A 136 -6.10 7.42 17.35
C GLY A 136 -7.55 7.85 17.20
N LYS A 137 -7.85 9.12 17.50
CA LYS A 137 -9.18 9.71 17.32
C LYS A 137 -9.64 9.66 15.86
N HIS A 138 -8.74 9.91 14.90
CA HIS A 138 -9.06 9.79 13.49
C HIS A 138 -9.42 8.34 13.11
N ILE A 139 -8.66 7.35 13.59
CA ILE A 139 -8.94 5.93 13.35
C ILE A 139 -10.31 5.54 13.91
N GLU A 140 -10.62 5.97 15.14
CA GLU A 140 -11.94 5.73 15.74
C GLU A 140 -13.06 6.37 14.93
N LYS A 141 -12.86 7.60 14.45
CA LYS A 141 -13.85 8.29 13.61
C LYS A 141 -14.12 7.49 12.32
N VAL A 142 -13.06 7.11 11.60
CA VAL A 142 -13.16 6.32 10.37
C VAL A 142 -13.87 4.98 10.63
N MET A 143 -13.57 4.33 11.76
CA MET A 143 -14.23 3.08 12.14
C MET A 143 -15.73 3.27 12.41
N ARG A 144 -16.12 4.35 13.10
CA ARG A 144 -17.53 4.68 13.35
C ARG A 144 -18.29 4.97 12.05
N GLU A 145 -17.68 5.72 11.14
CA GLU A 145 -18.23 6.03 9.82
C GLU A 145 -18.42 4.76 8.98
N ALA A 146 -17.40 3.91 8.90
CA ALA A 146 -17.47 2.63 8.18
C ALA A 146 -18.56 1.71 8.75
N GLN A 147 -18.71 1.64 10.07
CA GLN A 147 -19.78 0.88 10.72
C GLN A 147 -21.16 1.46 10.44
N ALA A 148 -21.30 2.78 10.36
CA ALA A 148 -22.56 3.43 10.01
C ALA A 148 -22.96 3.10 8.57
N THR A 149 -22.03 3.23 7.61
CA THR A 149 -22.25 2.84 6.21
C THR A 149 -22.62 1.36 6.10
N LEU A 150 -21.94 0.48 6.84
CA LEU A 150 -22.27 -0.95 6.83
C LEU A 150 -23.70 -1.20 7.32
N ARG A 151 -24.12 -0.59 8.45
CA ARG A 151 -25.50 -0.74 8.95
C ARG A 151 -26.54 -0.26 7.95
N GLU A 152 -26.28 0.84 7.26
CA GLU A 152 -27.16 1.36 6.22
C GLU A 152 -27.28 0.37 5.04
N LEU A 153 -26.16 -0.19 4.59
CA LEU A 153 -26.14 -1.20 3.52
C LEU A 153 -26.85 -2.48 3.92
N GLU A 154 -26.68 -2.93 5.17
CA GLU A 154 -27.37 -4.10 5.70
C GLU A 154 -28.88 -3.87 5.76
N ALA A 155 -29.31 -2.69 6.22
CA ALA A 155 -30.73 -2.33 6.26
C ALA A 155 -31.37 -2.21 4.87
N ARG A 156 -30.66 -1.62 3.90
CA ARG A 156 -31.17 -1.41 2.54
C ARG A 156 -31.23 -2.68 1.70
N SER A 157 -30.23 -3.54 1.83
CA SER A 157 -30.10 -4.76 1.00
C SER A 157 -30.67 -6.01 1.65
N GLY A 158 -30.83 -6.04 2.98
CA GLY A 158 -31.14 -7.24 3.74
C GLY A 158 -29.99 -8.24 3.86
N HIS A 159 -28.81 -7.93 3.34
CA HIS A 159 -27.62 -8.79 3.41
C HIS A 159 -26.66 -8.34 4.49
N GLN A 160 -26.03 -9.30 5.18
CA GLN A 160 -25.04 -9.03 6.23
C GLN A 160 -23.63 -8.79 5.68
N TYR A 161 -22.74 -8.20 6.47
CA TYR A 161 -21.31 -7.99 6.18
C TYR A 161 -20.61 -9.16 5.44
N ASN A 162 -20.84 -10.40 5.87
CA ASN A 162 -20.21 -11.58 5.28
C ASN A 162 -20.55 -11.74 3.80
N TYR A 163 -21.79 -11.43 3.41
CA TYR A 163 -22.20 -11.44 2.01
C TYR A 163 -21.37 -10.45 1.19
N PHE A 164 -21.28 -9.19 1.63
CA PHE A 164 -20.51 -8.16 0.94
C PHE A 164 -19.02 -8.52 0.83
N LYS A 165 -18.45 -9.05 1.91
CA LYS A 165 -17.06 -9.53 1.91
C LYS A 165 -16.84 -10.64 0.87
N THR A 166 -17.77 -11.59 0.77
CA THR A 166 -17.72 -12.65 -0.26
C THR A 166 -17.89 -12.07 -1.67
N GLN A 167 -18.82 -11.15 -1.89
CA GLN A 167 -19.00 -10.51 -3.20
C GLN A 167 -17.75 -9.73 -3.62
N TRP A 168 -17.15 -8.99 -2.70
CA TRP A 168 -15.89 -8.27 -2.94
C TRP A 168 -14.75 -9.22 -3.32
N GLY A 169 -14.61 -10.34 -2.60
CA GLY A 169 -13.63 -11.38 -2.93
C GLY A 169 -13.82 -11.92 -4.35
N ARG A 170 -15.07 -12.29 -4.69
CA ARG A 170 -15.42 -12.79 -6.03
C ARG A 170 -15.13 -11.75 -7.11
N GLN A 171 -15.53 -10.50 -6.92
CA GLN A 171 -15.29 -9.42 -7.86
C GLN A 171 -13.79 -9.24 -8.12
N ARG A 172 -12.97 -9.22 -7.08
CA ARG A 172 -11.51 -9.10 -7.20
C ARG A 172 -10.90 -10.26 -7.99
N GLU A 173 -11.29 -11.49 -7.65
CA GLU A 173 -10.80 -12.69 -8.35
C GLU A 173 -11.14 -12.64 -9.84
N MET A 174 -12.38 -12.28 -10.17
CA MET A 174 -12.86 -12.17 -11.55
C MET A 174 -12.16 -11.06 -12.33
N GLN A 175 -12.00 -9.88 -11.72
CA GLN A 175 -11.31 -8.75 -12.37
C GLN A 175 -9.83 -9.07 -12.60
N LEU A 176 -9.16 -9.70 -11.64
CA LEU A 176 -7.76 -10.10 -11.78
C LEU A 176 -7.58 -11.19 -12.85
N SER A 177 -8.48 -12.18 -12.91
CA SER A 177 -8.39 -13.23 -13.93
C SER A 177 -8.59 -12.66 -15.34
N ILE A 178 -9.58 -11.78 -15.54
CA ILE A 178 -9.83 -11.14 -16.83
C ILE A 178 -8.60 -10.33 -17.26
N ILE A 179 -8.06 -9.48 -16.39
CA ILE A 179 -6.90 -8.63 -16.75
C ILE A 179 -5.65 -9.46 -17.06
N GLU A 180 -5.46 -10.60 -16.40
CA GLU A 180 -4.29 -11.46 -16.61
C GLU A 180 -4.39 -12.38 -17.83
N THR A 181 -5.61 -12.68 -18.29
CA THR A 181 -5.85 -13.66 -19.37
C THR A 181 -6.36 -13.04 -20.68
N SER A 182 -6.98 -11.87 -20.62
CA SER A 182 -7.63 -11.25 -21.78
C SER A 182 -6.72 -10.22 -22.41
N SER A 183 -6.72 -10.14 -23.74
CA SER A 183 -6.15 -8.98 -24.41
C SER A 183 -7.02 -7.74 -24.14
N GLU A 184 -6.42 -6.55 -24.23
CA GLU A 184 -7.13 -5.27 -24.10
C GLU A 184 -8.28 -5.16 -25.12
N LYS A 185 -8.08 -5.73 -26.32
CA LYS A 185 -9.08 -5.80 -27.38
C LYS A 185 -10.30 -6.65 -26.98
N GLU A 186 -10.09 -7.87 -26.50
CA GLU A 186 -11.18 -8.76 -26.07
C GLU A 186 -11.95 -8.19 -24.87
N THR A 187 -11.24 -7.50 -23.97
CA THR A 187 -11.87 -6.86 -22.81
C THR A 187 -12.79 -5.73 -23.27
N ARG A 188 -12.36 -4.93 -24.25
CA ARG A 188 -13.17 -3.84 -24.81
C ARG A 188 -14.42 -4.34 -25.53
N GLU A 189 -14.29 -5.39 -26.35
CA GLU A 189 -15.41 -5.99 -27.07
C GLU A 189 -16.47 -6.53 -26.09
N ARG A 190 -16.05 -7.20 -25.01
CA ARG A 190 -16.98 -7.66 -23.97
C ARG A 190 -17.68 -6.53 -23.21
N VAL A 191 -16.98 -5.43 -22.93
CA VAL A 191 -17.59 -4.27 -22.27
C VAL A 191 -18.64 -3.65 -23.18
N GLU A 192 -18.35 -3.54 -24.48
CA GLU A 192 -19.30 -3.02 -25.47
C GLU A 192 -20.57 -3.89 -25.54
N GLU A 193 -20.44 -5.21 -25.55
CA GLU A 193 -21.59 -6.14 -25.48
C GLU A 193 -22.41 -5.98 -24.18
N LEU A 194 -21.75 -5.82 -23.04
CA LEU A 194 -22.44 -5.65 -21.75
C LEU A 194 -23.20 -4.33 -21.66
N VAL A 195 -22.64 -3.23 -22.17
CA VAL A 195 -23.33 -1.93 -22.24
C VAL A 195 -24.56 -2.04 -23.14
N GLN A 196 -24.43 -2.67 -24.32
CA GLN A 196 -25.58 -2.90 -25.21
C GLN A 196 -26.66 -3.76 -24.55
N LEU A 197 -26.29 -4.75 -23.72
CA LEU A 197 -27.24 -5.55 -22.97
C LEU A 197 -27.94 -4.74 -21.87
N GLU A 198 -27.21 -3.88 -21.16
CA GLU A 198 -27.78 -3.00 -20.13
C GLU A 198 -28.77 -1.99 -20.73
N ASP A 199 -28.42 -1.35 -21.85
CA ASP A 199 -29.30 -0.44 -22.58
C ASP A 199 -30.60 -1.14 -22.99
N ARG A 200 -30.50 -2.38 -23.51
CA ARG A 200 -31.68 -3.18 -23.89
C ARG A 200 -32.53 -3.62 -22.70
N ILE A 201 -31.93 -3.82 -21.52
CA ILE A 201 -32.68 -4.13 -20.30
C ILE A 201 -33.42 -2.88 -19.80
N GLN A 202 -32.80 -1.70 -19.88
CA GLN A 202 -33.46 -0.43 -19.54
C GLN A 202 -34.61 -0.08 -20.50
N GLU A 203 -34.45 -0.33 -21.79
CA GLU A 203 -35.53 -0.13 -22.78
C GLU A 203 -36.71 -1.09 -22.61
N ALA A 204 -36.49 -2.24 -21.95
CA ALA A 204 -37.51 -3.26 -21.71
C ALA A 204 -38.26 -3.10 -20.37
N GLN A 205 -37.88 -2.12 -19.53
CA GLN A 205 -38.53 -1.77 -18.26
C GLN A 205 -39.48 -0.58 -18.41
#